data_AF-A0A365QPY1-F1
#
_entry.id   AF-A0A365QPY1-F1
#
_cell.length_a   1.000
_cell.length_b   1.000
_cell.length_c   1.000
_cell.angle_alpha   90.00
_cell.angle_beta   90.00
_cell.angle_gamma   90.00
#
_symmetry.space_group_name_H-M   'P 1'
#
loop_
_entity.id
_entity.type
_entity.pdbx_description
1 polymer ?
#
loop_
_entity_poly.entity_id
_entity_poly.type
_entity_poly.pdbx_seq_one_letter_code
_entity_poly.pdbx_strand_id
1 'polypeptide(L)' 'MTNEHICELAATVCADFGGDLPRAAFMEKLRLLLEDVPGFEAGKVDEGFFELAWTTYSGRTPYS' A
#
# COMPACT_ATOMS: atom_id res chain seq x y z
N MET A 1 -2.26 -6.68 12.42
CA MET A 1 -1.47 -5.74 11.60
C MET A 1 -1.54 -4.39 12.29
N THR A 2 -0.41 -3.76 12.59
CA THR A 2 -0.37 -2.42 13.18
C THR A 2 -0.36 -1.37 12.07
N ASN A 3 -0.91 -0.18 12.34
CA ASN A 3 -0.93 0.94 11.37
C ASN A 3 0.47 1.29 10.84
N GLU A 4 1.53 0.96 11.60
CA GLU A 4 2.93 1.16 11.20
C GLU A 4 3.32 0.32 9.98
N HIS A 5 2.94 -0.96 9.94
CA HIS A 5 3.20 -1.80 8.76
C HIS A 5 2.48 -1.29 7.50
N ILE A 6 1.29 -0.72 7.66
CA ILE A 6 0.53 -0.11 6.54
C ILE A 6 1.30 1.09 5.99
N CYS A 7 1.82 1.94 6.86
CA CYS A 7 2.63 3.10 6.49
C CYS A 7 3.95 2.70 5.81
N GLU A 8 4.61 1.63 6.28
CA GLU A 8 5.83 1.11 5.66
C GLU A 8 5.55 0.52 4.28
N LEU A 9 4.51 -0.29 4.12
CA LEU A 9 4.11 -0.83 2.81
C LEU A 9 3.75 0.27 1.81
N ALA A 10 2.96 1.26 2.22
CA ALA A 10 2.64 2.41 1.38
C ALA A 10 3.90 3.22 1.01
N ALA A 11 4.85 3.34 1.94
CA ALA A 11 6.14 4.00 1.68
C ALA A 11 6.99 3.23 0.68
N THR A 12 7.05 1.90 0.78
CA THR A 12 7.77 1.03 -0.16
C THR A 12 7.17 1.14 -1.56
N VAL A 13 5.84 1.09 -1.69
CA VAL A 13 5.18 1.30 -3.00
C VAL A 13 5.54 2.66 -3.58
N CYS A 14 5.54 3.71 -2.75
CA CYS A 14 5.91 5.06 -3.17
C CYS A 14 7.39 5.17 -3.59
N ALA A 15 8.29 4.50 -2.88
CA ALA A 15 9.73 4.52 -3.17
C ALA A 15 10.06 3.76 -4.46
N ASP A 16 9.43 2.61 -4.67
CA ASP A 16 9.74 1.71 -5.79
C ASP A 16 9.02 2.12 -7.09
N PHE A 17 7.82 2.71 -6.98
CA PHE A 17 6.96 2.99 -8.14
C PHE A 17 6.57 4.47 -8.30
N GLY A 18 6.98 5.34 -7.38
CA GLY A 18 6.68 6.78 -7.40
C GLY A 18 5.42 7.15 -6.62
N GLY A 19 5.24 8.45 -6.34
CA GLY A 19 4.14 9.02 -5.53
C GLY A 19 2.86 9.39 -6.32
N ASP A 20 2.87 9.23 -7.64
CA ASP A 20 1.77 9.63 -8.53
C ASP A 20 1.00 8.42 -9.11
N LEU A 21 1.04 7.26 -8.44
CA LEU A 21 0.32 6.10 -8.95
C LEU A 21 -1.20 6.34 -8.87
N PRO A 22 -1.93 6.02 -9.95
CA PRO A 22 -3.39 5.95 -9.88
C PRO A 22 -3.80 4.82 -8.93
N ARG A 23 -4.93 4.99 -8.23
CA ARG A 23 -5.43 4.06 -7.20
C ARG A 23 -5.41 2.60 -7.65
N ALA A 24 -5.86 2.31 -8.88
CA ALA A 24 -5.84 0.95 -9.42
C ALA A 24 -4.43 0.34 -9.48
N ALA A 25 -3.45 1.12 -9.96
CA ALA A 25 -2.06 0.67 -10.04
C ALA A 25 -1.44 0.49 -8.64
N PHE A 26 -1.72 1.41 -7.71
CA PHE A 26 -1.30 1.27 -6.31
C PHE A 26 -1.81 -0.03 -5.70
N MET A 27 -3.09 -0.34 -5.89
CA MET A 27 -3.72 -1.56 -5.35
C MET A 27 -3.07 -2.83 -5.91
N GLU A 28 -2.77 -2.87 -7.22
CA GLU A 28 -2.07 -4.00 -7.82
C GLU A 28 -0.64 -4.16 -7.29
N LYS A 29 0.12 -3.06 -7.17
CA LYS A 29 1.49 -3.10 -6.62
C LYS A 29 1.51 -3.51 -5.16
N LEU A 30 0.57 -3.01 -4.36
CA LEU A 30 0.44 -3.38 -2.96
C LEU A 30 0.12 -4.87 -2.80
N ARG A 31 -0.74 -5.44 -3.65
CA ARG A 31 -1.00 -6.89 -3.66
C ARG A 31 0.25 -7.71 -3.98
N LEU A 32 1.01 -7.31 -5.01
CA LEU A 32 2.25 -7.98 -5.38
C LEU A 32 3.27 -7.98 -4.23
N LEU A 33 3.39 -6.87 -3.49
CA LEU A 33 4.26 -6.81 -2.31
C LEU A 33 3.77 -7.73 -1.17
N LEU A 34 2.46 -7.81 -0.96
CA LEU A 34 1.89 -8.68 0.07
C LEU A 34 2.10 -10.16 -0.24
N GLU A 35 2.04 -10.56 -1.51
CA GLU A 35 2.31 -11.94 -1.95
C GLU A 35 3.75 -12.38 -1.66
N ASP A 36 4.71 -11.43 -1.66
CA ASP A 36 6.11 -11.69 -1.30
C ASP A 36 6.33 -11.76 0.22
N VAL A 37 5.40 -11.23 1.03
CA VAL A 37 5.48 -11.27 2.49
C VAL A 37 4.90 -12.57 3.03
N PRO A 38 5.72 -13.46 3.63
CA PRO A 38 5.22 -14.71 4.21
C PRO A 38 4.23 -14.43 5.33
N GLY A 39 3.01 -14.95 5.19
CA GLY A 39 1.90 -14.74 6.13
C GLY A 39 0.82 -13.77 5.64
N PHE A 40 1.04 -13.09 4.51
CA PHE A 40 0.08 -12.22 3.84
C PHE A 40 -0.46 -12.85 2.56
N GLU A 41 -1.31 -13.87 2.72
CA GLU A 41 -2.01 -14.41 1.56
C GLU A 41 -3.10 -13.44 1.09
N ALA A 42 -3.21 -13.24 -0.22
CA ALA A 42 -4.11 -12.30 -0.90
C ALA A 42 -5.62 -12.46 -0.58
N GLY A 43 -6.01 -13.45 0.24
CA GLY A 43 -7.37 -13.66 0.74
C GLY A 43 -7.58 -13.35 2.23
N LYS A 44 -6.52 -13.04 3.01
CA LYS A 44 -6.61 -12.72 4.45
C LYS A 44 -6.56 -11.22 4.76
N VAL A 45 -6.25 -10.42 3.75
CA VAL A 45 -6.11 -8.97 3.88
C VAL A 45 -7.46 -8.33 3.60
N ASP A 46 -8.02 -7.71 4.62
CA ASP A 46 -9.34 -7.07 4.55
C ASP A 46 -9.35 -5.87 3.59
N GLU A 47 -10.49 -5.56 2.99
CA GLU A 47 -10.63 -4.39 2.12
C GLU A 47 -10.29 -3.08 2.86
N GLY A 48 -10.57 -3.03 4.17
CA GLY A 48 -10.20 -1.91 5.03
C GLY A 48 -8.69 -1.66 5.12
N PHE A 49 -7.85 -2.69 4.96
CA PHE A 49 -6.40 -2.53 4.90
C PHE A 49 -5.97 -1.74 3.65
N PHE A 50 -6.56 -2.10 2.50
CA PHE A 50 -6.22 -1.47 1.24
C PHE A 50 -6.65 -0.01 1.20
N GLU A 51 -7.83 0.31 1.75
CA GLU A 51 -8.29 1.69 1.89
C GLU A 51 -7.41 2.51 2.83
N LEU A 52 -6.93 1.93 3.93
CA LEU A 52 -6.02 2.61 4.84
C LEU A 52 -4.68 2.91 4.16
N ALA A 53 -4.12 1.91 3.46
CA ALA A 53 -2.87 2.05 2.71
C ALA A 53 -2.98 3.12 1.61
N TRP A 54 -4.10 3.14 0.88
CA TRP A 54 -4.39 4.17 -0.10
C TRP A 54 -4.49 5.55 0.54
N THR A 55 -5.23 5.69 1.65
CA THR A 55 -5.37 6.97 2.37
C THR A 55 -4.02 7.49 2.85
N THR A 56 -3.14 6.60 3.33
CA THR A 56 -1.77 6.97 3.71
C THR A 56 -0.94 7.38 2.51
N TYR A 57 -1.05 6.66 1.39
CA TYR A 57 -0.32 6.96 0.16
C TYR A 57 -0.77 8.28 -0.47
N SER A 58 -2.08 8.49 -0.64
CA SER A 58 -2.66 9.71 -1.22
C SER A 58 -2.60 10.91 -0.28
N GLY A 59 -2.63 10.68 1.04
CA GLY A 59 -2.46 11.71 2.07
C GLY A 59 -1.01 12.19 2.18
N ARG A 60 -0.04 11.40 1.70
CA ARG A 60 1.31 11.88 1.38
C ARG A 60 1.27 12.58 0.01
N THR A 61 0.51 13.67 -0.10
CA THR A 61 0.70 14.57 -1.23
C THR A 61 2.17 15.02 -1.20
N PRO A 62 2.98 14.78 -2.24
CA PRO A 62 4.24 15.49 -2.36
C PRO A 62 3.85 16.97 -2.38
N TYR A 63 4.45 17.74 -1.47
CA TYR A 63 4.20 19.17 -1.32
C TYR A 63 4.03 19.85 -2.70
N SER A 64 2.95 20.61 -2.81
CA SER A 64 2.66 21.62 -3.85
C SER A 64 3.87 22.50 -4.19
#